data_AF-A0A4R4SBP3-F1
#
_entry.id   AF-A0A4R4SBP3-F1
#
_cell.length_a   1.000
_cell.length_b   1.000
_cell.length_c   1.000
_cell.angle_alpha   90.00
_cell.angle_beta   90.00
_cell.angle_gamma   90.00
#
_symmetry.space_group_name_H-M   'P 1'
#
loop_
_entity.id
_entity.type
_entity.pdbx_description
1 polymer ?
#
loop_
_entity_poly.entity_id
_entity_poly.type
_entity_poly.pdbx_seq_one_letter_code
_entity_poly.pdbx_strand_id
1 'polypeptide(L)'
;MWVRSTMAYRTSFVLVTLGTALVSLLDFVAVLIMFAHVDTLGGFSVGEVALLYGTSSLSLSIAHLVMGEVDRIGSRIRDGSLDAMLVRPVPIFLQVAADRFALRRVGRALQALGVLGWAVWTLDLS
;
A
#
# COMPACT_ATOMS: atom_id res chain seq x y z
N MET A 1 -0.99 14.77 16.83
CA MET A 1 -2.36 14.75 17.38
C MET A 1 -3.26 13.70 16.72
N TRP A 2 -3.22 13.53 15.38
CA TRP A 2 -4.05 12.53 14.67
C TRP A 2 -3.78 11.07 15.01
N VAL A 3 -2.52 10.63 15.16
CA VAL A 3 -2.21 9.24 15.59
C VAL A 3 -2.89 8.89 16.93
N ARG A 4 -2.99 9.87 17.83
CA ARG A 4 -3.69 9.74 19.12
C ARG A 4 -5.23 9.69 18.96
N SER A 5 -5.78 10.41 17.98
CA SER A 5 -7.20 10.34 17.60
C SER A 5 -7.57 9.07 16.83
N THR A 6 -6.69 8.53 15.99
CA THR A 6 -6.91 7.25 15.29
C THR A 6 -6.84 6.07 16.25
N MET A 7 -5.98 6.16 17.28
CA MET A 7 -5.99 5.21 18.40
C MET A 7 -7.19 5.34 19.35
N ALA A 8 -7.97 6.43 19.27
CA ALA A 8 -9.24 6.53 20.00
C ALA A 8 -10.33 5.65 19.36
N TYR A 9 -10.23 5.36 18.04
CA TYR A 9 -11.10 4.44 17.30
C TYR A 9 -10.30 3.25 16.75
N ARG A 10 -9.72 2.46 17.67
CA ARG A 10 -8.93 1.25 17.32
C ARG A 10 -9.71 0.29 16.42
N THR A 11 -11.02 0.17 16.61
CA THR A 11 -11.88 -0.69 15.79
C THR A 11 -11.95 -0.21 14.34
N SER A 12 -12.21 1.08 14.10
CA SER A 12 -12.21 1.63 12.73
C SER A 12 -10.85 1.49 12.07
N PHE A 13 -9.78 1.67 12.85
CA PHE A 13 -8.43 1.48 12.38
C PHE A 13 -8.17 0.02 11.90
N VAL A 14 -8.55 -0.97 12.71
CA VAL A 14 -8.42 -2.40 12.37
C VAL A 14 -9.30 -2.76 11.18
N LEU A 15 -10.57 -2.35 11.15
CA LEU A 15 -11.51 -2.63 10.07
C LEU A 15 -11.02 -2.07 8.73
N VAL A 16 -10.53 -0.83 8.72
CA VAL A 16 -10.00 -0.20 7.51
C VAL A 16 -8.74 -0.92 7.02
N THR A 17 -7.84 -1.30 7.92
CA THR A 17 -6.61 -2.03 7.58
C THR A 17 -6.92 -3.43 7.01
N LEU A 18 -7.79 -4.18 7.70
CA LEU A 18 -8.26 -5.50 7.24
C LEU A 18 -9.00 -5.41 5.91
N GLY A 19 -9.89 -4.42 5.75
CA GLY A 19 -10.61 -4.20 4.50
C GLY A 19 -9.67 -3.98 3.32
N THR A 20 -8.64 -3.14 3.48
CA THR A 20 -7.66 -2.95 2.41
C THR A 20 -6.76 -4.17 2.17
N ALA A 21 -6.41 -4.92 3.22
CA ALA A 21 -5.65 -6.15 3.06
C ALA A 21 -6.46 -7.22 2.31
N LEU A 22 -7.76 -7.37 2.63
CA LEU A 22 -8.67 -8.28 1.94
C LEU A 22 -8.86 -7.92 0.47
N VAL A 23 -9.03 -6.64 0.14
CA VAL A 23 -9.13 -6.20 -1.26
C VAL A 23 -7.85 -6.53 -2.03
N SER A 24 -6.67 -6.23 -1.47
CA SER A 24 -5.40 -6.58 -2.12
C SER A 24 -5.17 -8.09 -2.23
N LEU A 25 -5.63 -8.86 -1.24
CA LEU A 25 -5.62 -10.31 -1.30
C LEU A 25 -6.50 -10.81 -2.45
N LEU A 26 -7.72 -10.29 -2.57
CA LEU A 26 -8.66 -10.65 -3.64
C LEU A 26 -8.11 -10.31 -5.03
N ASP A 27 -7.40 -9.18 -5.18
CA ASP A 27 -6.71 -8.84 -6.43
C ASP A 27 -5.73 -9.95 -6.85
N PHE A 28 -4.97 -10.50 -5.91
CA PHE A 28 -4.05 -11.60 -6.20
C PHE A 28 -4.77 -12.94 -6.40
N VAL A 29 -5.83 -13.22 -5.62
CA VAL A 29 -6.67 -14.40 -5.81
C VAL A 29 -7.29 -14.42 -7.20
N ALA A 30 -7.67 -13.26 -7.75
CA ALA A 30 -8.17 -13.17 -9.12
C ALA A 30 -7.11 -13.65 -10.14
N VAL A 31 -5.83 -13.32 -9.92
CA VAL A 31 -4.72 -13.85 -10.74
C VAL A 31 -4.65 -15.38 -10.61
N LEU A 32 -4.73 -15.92 -9.39
CA LEU A 32 -4.72 -17.37 -9.17
C LEU A 32 -5.91 -18.09 -9.83
N ILE A 33 -7.11 -17.51 -9.77
CA ILE A 33 -8.32 -18.07 -10.42
C ILE A 33 -8.15 -18.12 -11.94
N MET A 34 -7.52 -17.12 -12.53
CA MET A 34 -7.21 -17.12 -13.96
C MET A 34 -6.29 -18.29 -14.32
N PHE A 35 -5.25 -18.53 -13.52
CA PHE A 35 -4.34 -19.66 -13.69
C PHE A 35 -4.96 -21.03 -13.36
N ALA A 36 -6.12 -21.08 -12.70
CA ALA A 36 -6.87 -22.33 -12.57
C ALA A 36 -7.47 -22.80 -13.92
N HIS A 37 -7.56 -21.91 -14.90
CA HIS A 37 -8.11 -22.18 -16.24
C HIS A 37 -7.07 -22.09 -17.35
N VAL A 38 -5.86 -21.63 -17.05
CA VAL A 38 -4.79 -21.38 -18.03
C VAL A 38 -3.46 -21.81 -17.42
N ASP A 39 -2.73 -22.71 -18.10
CA ASP A 39 -1.45 -23.22 -17.60
C ASP A 39 -0.33 -22.16 -17.65
N THR A 40 -0.32 -21.33 -18.70
CA THR A 40 0.66 -20.26 -18.88
C THR A 40 0.01 -19.01 -19.44
N LEU A 41 0.34 -17.85 -18.87
CA LEU A 41 -0.13 -16.57 -19.36
C LEU A 41 0.98 -15.90 -20.19
N GLY A 42 0.86 -15.91 -21.51
CA GLY A 42 1.89 -15.35 -22.40
C GLY A 42 3.27 -16.01 -22.26
N GLY A 43 3.29 -17.30 -21.90
CA GLY A 43 4.52 -18.07 -21.63
C GLY A 43 5.02 -18.01 -20.19
N PHE A 44 4.40 -17.19 -19.32
CA PHE A 44 4.74 -17.12 -17.91
C PHE A 44 3.93 -18.11 -17.08
N SER A 45 4.61 -18.79 -16.17
CA SER A 45 4.03 -19.61 -15.12
C SER A 45 3.43 -18.74 -14.00
N VAL A 46 2.65 -19.39 -13.11
CA VAL A 46 2.04 -18.73 -11.94
C VAL A 46 3.09 -18.02 -11.08
N GLY A 47 4.23 -18.67 -10.84
CA GLY A 47 5.30 -18.14 -10.00
C GLY A 47 5.93 -16.88 -10.58
N GLU A 48 6.17 -16.85 -11.89
CA GLU A 48 6.76 -15.68 -12.57
C GLU A 48 5.81 -14.49 -12.56
N VAL A 49 4.50 -14.72 -12.81
CA VAL A 49 3.50 -13.66 -12.71
C VAL A 49 3.36 -13.17 -11.26
N ALA A 50 3.42 -14.07 -10.28
CA ALA A 50 3.40 -13.70 -8.87
C ALA A 50 4.63 -12.87 -8.47
N LEU A 51 5.80 -13.16 -9.03
CA LEU A 51 7.02 -12.38 -8.81
C LEU A 51 6.88 -10.97 -9.40
N LEU A 52 6.38 -10.84 -10.64
CA LEU A 52 6.11 -9.55 -11.27
C LEU A 52 5.06 -8.74 -10.50
N TYR A 53 3.98 -9.40 -10.06
CA TYR A 53 2.94 -8.79 -9.25
C TYR A 53 3.50 -8.31 -7.91
N GLY A 54 4.25 -9.16 -7.20
CA GLY A 54 4.80 -8.89 -5.88
C GLY A 54 5.81 -7.74 -5.92
N THR A 55 6.77 -7.77 -6.85
CA THR A 55 7.79 -6.73 -7.03
C THR A 55 7.17 -5.38 -7.40
N SER A 56 6.25 -5.35 -8.37
CA SER A 56 5.57 -4.13 -8.80
C SER A 56 4.72 -3.55 -7.66
N SER A 57 3.93 -4.40 -7.00
CA SER A 57 3.06 -3.97 -5.89
C SER A 57 3.85 -3.46 -4.69
N LEU A 58 4.99 -4.10 -4.39
CA LEU A 58 5.88 -3.67 -3.32
C LEU A 58 6.54 -2.32 -3.65
N SER A 59 7.04 -2.18 -4.88
CA SER A 59 7.69 -0.94 -5.35
C SER A 59 6.72 0.24 -5.31
N LEU A 60 5.49 0.06 -5.81
CA LEU A 60 4.44 1.08 -5.71
C LEU A 60 4.08 1.36 -4.25
N SER A 61 3.95 0.34 -3.41
CA SER A 61 3.61 0.54 -2.00
C SER A 61 4.68 1.34 -1.26
N ILE A 62 5.96 1.07 -1.52
CA ILE A 62 7.09 1.83 -0.98
C ILE A 62 7.06 3.27 -1.53
N ALA A 63 6.87 3.45 -2.83
CA ALA A 63 6.77 4.79 -3.42
C ALA A 63 5.62 5.61 -2.78
N HIS A 64 4.46 4.99 -2.57
CA HIS A 64 3.32 5.61 -1.90
C HIS A 64 3.52 5.85 -0.40
N LEU A 65 4.38 5.07 0.27
CA LEU A 65 4.78 5.31 1.65
C LEU A 65 5.72 6.52 1.75
N VAL A 66 6.67 6.64 0.81
CA VAL A 66 7.65 7.73 0.77
C VAL A 66 7.01 9.05 0.30
N MET A 67 6.22 9.02 -0.77
CA MET A 67 5.56 10.21 -1.31
C MET A 67 4.35 10.66 -0.48
N GLY A 68 3.84 9.85 0.45
CA GLY A 68 2.68 10.21 1.27
C GLY A 68 1.43 10.53 0.44
N GLU A 69 0.62 11.49 0.90
CA GLU A 69 -0.56 12.02 0.19
C GLU A 69 -0.24 13.38 -0.48
N VAL A 70 0.78 13.44 -1.34
CA VAL A 70 1.08 14.65 -2.16
C VAL A 70 -0.17 15.12 -2.93
N ASP A 71 -1.03 14.20 -3.38
CA ASP A 71 -2.30 14.53 -4.06
C ASP A 71 -3.26 15.40 -3.22
N ARG A 72 -3.13 15.36 -1.89
CA ARG A 72 -3.99 16.14 -0.98
C ARG A 72 -3.47 17.54 -0.71
N ILE A 73 -2.28 17.88 -1.19
CA ILE A 73 -1.78 19.26 -1.13
C ILE A 73 -2.81 20.19 -1.79
N GLY A 74 -3.41 19.81 -2.93
CA GLY A 74 -4.46 20.60 -3.58
C GLY A 74 -5.72 20.80 -2.74
N SER A 75 -6.12 19.81 -1.92
CA SER A 75 -7.23 19.99 -0.97
C SER A 75 -6.86 20.93 0.17
N ARG A 76 -5.62 20.84 0.67
CA ARG A 76 -5.12 21.70 1.76
C ARG A 76 -4.96 23.15 1.34
N ILE A 77 -4.60 23.40 0.09
CA ILE A 77 -4.54 24.74 -0.50
C ILE A 77 -5.95 25.35 -0.52
N ARG A 78 -6.96 24.60 -0.99
CA ARG A 78 -8.35 25.07 -1.00
C ARG A 78 -8.91 25.33 0.40
N ASP A 79 -8.55 24.50 1.37
CA ASP A 79 -9.07 24.60 2.73
C ASP A 79 -8.26 25.57 3.62
N GLY A 80 -7.22 26.23 3.08
CA GLY A 80 -6.35 27.18 3.82
C GLY A 80 -5.45 26.56 4.89
N SER A 81 -5.58 25.25 5.15
CA SER A 81 -4.80 24.53 6.17
C SER A 81 -3.30 24.45 5.86
N LEU A 82 -2.91 24.65 4.60
CA LEU A 82 -1.50 24.65 4.20
C LEU A 82 -0.74 25.83 4.80
N ASP A 83 -1.38 26.99 4.93
CA ASP A 83 -0.77 28.21 5.48
C ASP A 83 -0.39 28.02 6.95
N ALA A 84 -1.21 27.31 7.72
CA ALA A 84 -0.93 26.95 9.10
C ALA A 84 0.26 25.97 9.25
N MET A 85 0.56 25.17 8.22
CA MET A 85 1.71 24.24 8.22
C MET A 85 3.03 24.97 7.93
N LEU A 86 2.99 26.04 7.10
CA LEU A 86 4.15 26.85 6.73
C LEU A 86 4.74 27.65 7.90
N VAL A 87 3.93 27.96 8.92
CA VAL A 87 4.40 28.69 10.12
C VAL A 87 5.26 27.79 11.03
N ARG A 88 5.20 26.47 10.88
CA ARG A 88 5.97 25.53 11.72
C ARG A 88 7.38 25.32 11.15
N PRO A 89 8.44 25.33 11.99
CA PRO A 89 9.83 25.17 11.56
C PRO A 89 10.17 23.69 11.28
N VAL A 90 9.39 23.02 10.45
CA VAL A 90 9.58 21.63 10.02
C VAL A 90 9.37 21.58 8.50
N PRO A 91 10.21 20.87 7.74
CA PRO A 91 10.06 20.78 6.29
C PRO A 91 8.65 20.31 5.89
N ILE A 92 8.01 21.06 4.98
CA ILE A 92 6.60 20.84 4.56
C ILE A 92 6.36 19.41 4.07
N PHE A 93 7.31 18.85 3.32
CA PHE A 93 7.23 17.47 2.81
C PHE A 93 7.15 16.47 3.95
N LEU A 94 7.96 16.65 4.99
CA LEU A 94 7.95 15.77 6.15
C LEU A 94 6.66 15.95 6.96
N GLN A 95 6.14 17.18 7.06
CA GLN A 95 4.85 17.42 7.71
C GLN A 95 3.69 16.77 6.95
N VAL A 96 3.64 16.89 5.62
CA VAL A 96 2.59 16.32 4.78
C VAL A 96 2.69 14.79 4.68
N ALA A 97 3.91 14.24 4.61
CA ALA A 97 4.14 12.79 4.64
C ALA A 97 3.80 12.19 6.01
N ALA A 98 4.09 12.90 7.11
CA ALA A 98 3.71 12.49 8.46
C ALA A 98 2.22 12.69 8.73
N ASP A 99 1.56 13.62 8.05
CA ASP A 99 0.15 13.89 8.24
C ASP A 99 -0.68 12.77 7.64
N ARG A 100 -1.48 12.11 8.49
CA ARG A 100 -2.23 10.88 8.18
C ARG A 100 -1.34 9.78 7.58
N PHE A 101 -0.21 9.46 8.23
CA PHE A 101 0.54 8.23 7.95
C PHE A 101 -0.44 7.06 7.84
N ALA A 102 -0.73 6.66 6.60
CA ALA A 102 -1.86 5.83 6.31
C ALA A 102 -1.44 4.39 6.62
N LEU A 103 -1.55 3.98 7.89
CA LEU A 103 -1.35 2.58 8.28
C LEU A 103 -2.19 1.63 7.42
N ARG A 104 -3.30 2.11 6.85
CA ARG A 104 -4.08 1.44 5.81
C ARG A 104 -3.23 0.90 4.64
N ARG A 105 -2.16 1.61 4.24
CA ARG A 105 -1.26 1.21 3.14
C ARG A 105 -0.26 0.13 3.55
N VAL A 106 -0.02 -0.07 4.85
CA VAL A 106 0.86 -1.14 5.35
C VAL A 106 0.29 -2.52 5.01
N GLY A 107 -1.04 -2.67 5.03
CA GLY A 107 -1.69 -3.93 4.64
C GLY A 107 -1.35 -4.37 3.22
N ARG A 108 -1.35 -3.43 2.26
CA ARG A 108 -0.98 -3.71 0.87
C ARG A 108 0.52 -4.02 0.74
N ALA A 109 1.38 -3.30 1.44
CA ALA A 109 2.83 -3.58 1.44
C ALA A 109 3.14 -4.97 2.03
N LEU A 110 2.49 -5.35 3.13
CA LEU A 110 2.63 -6.66 3.74
C LEU A 110 2.09 -7.78 2.84
N GLN A 111 0.96 -7.56 2.18
CA GLN A 111 0.43 -8.53 1.22
C GLN A 111 1.36 -8.68 0.02
N ALA A 112 1.89 -7.59 -0.54
CA ALA A 112 2.85 -7.63 -1.64
C ALA A 112 4.13 -8.37 -1.24
N LEU A 113 4.64 -8.15 -0.02
CA LEU A 113 5.76 -8.91 0.54
C LEU A 113 5.44 -10.40 0.69
N GLY A 114 4.24 -10.75 1.15
CA GLY A 114 3.79 -12.13 1.27
C GLY A 114 3.74 -12.85 -0.08
N VAL A 115 3.17 -12.19 -1.10
CA VAL A 115 3.12 -12.73 -2.47
C VAL A 115 4.52 -12.83 -3.07
N LEU A 116 5.38 -11.84 -2.86
CA LEU A 116 6.77 -11.87 -3.31
C LEU A 116 7.53 -13.05 -2.68
N GLY A 117 7.40 -13.24 -1.36
CA GLY A 117 8.03 -14.36 -0.65
C GLY A 117 7.52 -15.72 -1.14
N TRP A 118 6.22 -15.82 -1.38
CA TRP A 118 5.63 -17.02 -1.99
C TRP A 118 6.18 -17.27 -3.39
N ALA A 119 6.26 -16.25 -4.24
CA ALA A 119 6.79 -16.36 -5.59
C ALA A 119 8.26 -16.83 -5.60
N VAL A 120 9.10 -16.24 -4.74
CA VAL A 120 10.51 -16.65 -4.58
C VAL A 120 10.62 -18.11 -4.16
N TRP A 121 9.77 -18.55 -3.22
CA TRP A 121 9.72 -19.94 -2.78
C TRP A 121 9.25 -20.90 -3.88
N THR A 122 8.21 -20.54 -4.64
CA THR A 122 7.69 -21.39 -5.73
C THR A 122 8.62 -21.51 -6.93
N LEU A 123 9.48 -20.51 -7.15
CA LEU A 123 10.42 -20.49 -8.27
C LEU A 123 11.77 -21.14 -7.90
N ASP A 124 11.92 -21.67 -6.68
CA ASP A 124 13.17 -22.24 -6.16
C ASP A 124 14.39 -21.33 -6.45
N LEU A 125 14.23 -20.01 -6.32
CA LEU A 125 15.31 -19.03 -6.49
C LEU A 125 16.24 -18.99 -5.25
N SER A 126 16.52 -20.14 -4.65
CA SER A 126 17.41 -20.34 -3.50
C SER A 126 18.77 -20.89 -3.89
#